data_AF-C5KQT8-F1
#
_entry.id   AF-C5KQT8-F1
#
_cell.length_a   1.000
_cell.length_b   1.000
_cell.length_c   1.000
_cell.angle_alpha   90.00
_cell.angle_beta   90.00
_cell.angle_gamma   90.00
#
_symmetry.space_group_name_H-M   'P 1'
#
loop_
_entity.id
_entity.type
_entity.pdbx_description
1 polymer ?
#
loop_
_entity_poly.entity_id
_entity_poly.type
_entity_poly.pdbx_seq_one_letter_code
_entity_poly.pdbx_strand_id
1 'polypeptide(L)'
;MGRTWNCGELYINVADPTNYNIIKYQPQLVAWMKKWRQDSGNDAIIWLTYGDVTERDGQKMCAFVNTFEQFLIRSVSAQDMAEIAPIGISFDVEHVPDNYYLQALTSSREMIANVTEGMGYLPNSIFVGSTIEGEPNQQETTYVMQNADRALMMLYRNSVNGTNNDGLLERMQWMMTDQCVVCTQPGWEDLRAKITIMVEGSCEMGNGCGKLSMCAYDTSKYPDPDGGIEYVWDQLEDLTSLMVPTGIVTQEQYNKLFDVNGTLYAIHNWEWSRCFYGDPFSQQMNYTDCIQNYHLDATSCRTE
;
A
#
# COMPACT_ATOMS: atom_id res chain seq x y z
N MET A 1 15.39 17.80 0.65
CA MET A 1 14.98 16.54 0.00
C MET A 1 14.20 15.64 0.94
N GLY A 2 14.58 15.39 2.22
CA GLY A 2 13.73 14.57 3.11
C GLY A 2 12.26 15.03 3.28
N ARG A 3 11.97 16.34 3.20
CA ARG A 3 10.60 16.89 3.18
C ARG A 3 9.81 16.60 1.90
N THR A 4 10.47 16.37 0.76
CA THR A 4 9.80 16.01 -0.51
C THR A 4 9.48 14.52 -0.61
N TRP A 5 10.04 13.68 0.27
CA TRP A 5 9.69 12.25 0.40
C TRP A 5 8.63 11.99 1.49
N ASN A 6 8.45 12.94 2.41
CA ASN A 6 7.44 12.87 3.46
C ASN A 6 6.13 13.54 3.04
N CYS A 7 5.70 13.31 1.80
CA CYS A 7 4.45 13.82 1.25
C CYS A 7 3.45 12.71 0.90
N GLY A 8 3.85 11.45 1.08
CA GLY A 8 3.01 10.29 0.83
C GLY A 8 2.17 9.88 2.04
N GLU A 9 1.20 9.02 1.77
CA GLU A 9 0.39 8.34 2.77
C GLU A 9 1.27 7.47 3.70
N LEU A 10 0.82 7.25 4.94
CA LEU A 10 1.54 6.47 5.94
C LEU A 10 0.67 5.31 6.42
N TYR A 11 1.16 4.08 6.25
CA TYR A 11 0.49 2.86 6.72
C TYR A 11 1.10 2.39 8.03
N ILE A 12 0.25 2.20 9.04
CA ILE A 12 0.66 1.80 10.39
C ILE A 12 -0.17 0.60 10.80
N ASN A 13 0.49 -0.54 11.02
CA ASN A 13 -0.20 -1.69 11.58
C ASN A 13 -0.59 -1.41 13.04
N VAL A 14 -1.89 -1.36 13.31
CA VAL A 14 -2.46 -1.11 14.64
C VAL A 14 -3.23 -2.30 15.20
N ALA A 15 -3.49 -3.32 14.38
CA ALA A 15 -4.16 -4.55 14.76
C ALA A 15 -3.92 -5.67 13.72
N ASP A 16 -4.02 -6.90 14.18
CA ASP A 16 -3.79 -8.13 13.45
C ASP A 16 -4.78 -9.22 13.98
N PRO A 17 -4.75 -10.47 13.46
CA PRO A 17 -5.71 -11.50 13.86
C PRO A 17 -5.64 -11.90 15.34
N THR A 18 -4.58 -11.53 16.05
CA THR A 18 -4.36 -11.81 17.48
C THR A 18 -4.91 -10.72 18.40
N ASN A 19 -5.11 -9.50 17.90
CA ASN A 19 -5.58 -8.35 18.68
C ASN A 19 -6.61 -7.46 17.97
N TYR A 20 -7.33 -7.99 16.97
CA TYR A 20 -8.39 -7.32 16.19
C TYR A 20 -9.45 -6.57 17.01
N ASN A 21 -9.60 -6.87 18.30
CA ASN A 21 -10.56 -6.23 19.19
C ASN A 21 -10.01 -4.96 19.90
N ILE A 22 -8.74 -4.59 19.70
CA ILE A 22 -8.08 -3.44 20.34
C ILE A 22 -7.17 -2.70 19.34
N ILE A 23 -7.12 -1.36 19.42
CA ILE A 23 -6.10 -0.55 18.73
C ILE A 23 -4.82 -0.53 19.56
N LYS A 24 -3.71 -1.04 19.02
CA LYS A 24 -2.42 -1.05 19.70
C LYS A 24 -1.96 0.36 20.05
N TYR A 25 -1.47 0.56 21.28
CA TYR A 25 -1.01 1.85 21.82
C TYR A 25 -2.03 3.00 21.70
N GLN A 26 -3.33 2.69 21.77
CA GLN A 26 -4.42 3.65 21.60
C GLN A 26 -4.23 5.00 22.33
N PRO A 27 -3.83 5.07 23.63
CA PRO A 27 -3.67 6.35 24.32
C PRO A 27 -2.56 7.24 23.72
N GLN A 28 -1.51 6.63 23.19
CA GLN A 28 -0.37 7.35 22.62
C GLN A 28 -0.58 7.68 21.14
N LEU A 29 -1.43 6.92 20.44
CA LEU A 29 -1.59 7.00 19.00
C LEU A 29 -2.06 8.40 18.54
N VAL A 30 -3.08 8.98 19.19
CA VAL A 30 -3.58 10.32 18.82
C VAL A 30 -2.53 11.40 19.07
N ALA A 31 -1.85 11.35 20.22
CA ALA A 31 -0.78 12.30 20.55
C ALA A 31 0.38 12.19 19.55
N TRP A 32 0.73 10.96 19.15
CA TRP A 32 1.73 10.72 18.13
C TRP A 32 1.30 11.25 16.76
N MET A 33 0.07 11.01 16.30
CA MET A 33 -0.43 11.54 15.02
C MET A 33 -0.37 13.07 14.97
N LYS A 34 -0.82 13.74 16.04
CA LYS A 34 -0.73 15.20 16.15
C LYS A 34 0.70 15.69 16.05
N LYS A 35 1.60 15.07 16.83
CA LYS A 35 3.02 15.42 16.81
C LYS A 35 3.63 15.18 15.43
N TRP A 36 3.31 14.07 14.78
CA TRP A 36 3.79 13.76 13.44
C TRP A 36 3.32 14.79 12.42
N ARG A 37 2.04 15.19 12.44
CA ARG A 37 1.52 16.28 11.59
C ARG A 37 2.28 17.60 11.81
N GLN A 38 2.49 17.97 13.07
CA GLN A 38 3.20 19.20 13.44
C GLN A 38 4.68 19.19 13.00
N ASP A 39 5.37 18.07 13.20
CA ASP A 39 6.80 17.94 12.89
C ASP A 39 7.04 17.79 11.38
N SER A 40 6.16 17.07 10.68
CA SER A 40 6.32 16.77 9.25
C SER A 40 5.75 17.86 8.34
N GLY A 41 4.61 18.46 8.70
CA GLY A 41 3.79 19.24 7.78
C GLY A 41 3.13 18.40 6.66
N ASN A 42 3.15 17.07 6.76
CA ASN A 42 2.51 16.16 5.81
C ASN A 42 0.99 16.16 6.04
N ASP A 43 0.21 16.28 4.98
CA ASP A 43 -1.26 16.30 4.95
C ASP A 43 -1.89 15.08 4.26
N ALA A 44 -1.09 14.07 3.85
CA ALA A 44 -1.55 12.81 3.28
C ALA A 44 -2.23 11.90 4.33
N ILE A 45 -2.89 10.83 3.90
CA ILE A 45 -3.67 9.97 4.79
C ILE A 45 -2.76 9.17 5.71
N ILE A 46 -3.08 9.15 7.02
CA ILE A 46 -2.53 8.17 7.96
C ILE A 46 -3.49 6.98 8.03
N TRP A 47 -3.07 5.86 7.45
CA TRP A 47 -3.80 4.59 7.48
C TRP A 47 -3.50 3.83 8.75
N LEU A 48 -4.55 3.57 9.52
CA LEU A 48 -4.54 2.70 10.68
C LEU A 48 -4.98 1.32 10.19
N THR A 49 -4.00 0.47 9.95
CA THR A 49 -4.15 -0.77 9.21
C THR A 49 -4.44 -1.94 10.14
N TYR A 50 -5.44 -2.73 9.77
CA TYR A 50 -5.57 -4.13 10.19
C TYR A 50 -4.78 -4.98 9.21
N GLY A 51 -3.59 -5.43 9.63
CA GLY A 51 -2.56 -5.96 8.74
C GLY A 51 -1.99 -7.31 9.16
N ASP A 52 -1.08 -7.83 8.34
CA ASP A 52 -0.37 -9.11 8.54
C ASP A 52 -1.31 -10.33 8.62
N VAL A 53 -2.45 -10.27 7.92
CA VAL A 53 -3.45 -11.35 7.93
C VAL A 53 -3.22 -12.32 6.79
N THR A 54 -2.58 -13.44 7.11
CA THR A 54 -2.41 -14.58 6.19
C THR A 54 -3.38 -15.73 6.49
N GLU A 55 -4.11 -15.64 7.61
CA GLU A 55 -5.15 -16.61 8.00
C GLU A 55 -6.51 -16.21 7.41
N ARG A 56 -7.29 -17.20 6.94
CA ARG A 56 -8.60 -17.02 6.27
C ARG A 56 -9.74 -16.54 7.19
N ASP A 57 -9.45 -15.78 8.24
CA ASP A 57 -10.42 -15.35 9.25
C ASP A 57 -10.97 -13.95 8.98
N GLY A 58 -11.81 -13.85 7.95
CA GLY A 58 -12.50 -12.61 7.57
C GLY A 58 -13.47 -12.07 8.63
N GLN A 59 -13.87 -12.87 9.61
CA GLN A 59 -14.76 -12.39 10.68
C GLN A 59 -14.06 -11.36 11.56
N LYS A 60 -12.77 -11.55 11.82
CA LYS A 60 -11.95 -10.60 12.60
C LYS A 60 -11.74 -9.29 11.87
N MET A 61 -11.55 -9.33 10.55
CA MET A 61 -11.51 -8.13 9.69
C MET A 61 -12.81 -7.31 9.83
N CYS A 62 -13.97 -7.96 9.72
CA CYS A 62 -15.25 -7.28 9.92
C CYS A 62 -15.42 -6.75 11.36
N ALA A 63 -14.99 -7.51 12.37
CA ALA A 63 -15.04 -7.09 13.77
C ALA A 63 -14.15 -5.87 14.06
N PHE A 64 -13.02 -5.76 13.36
CA PHE A 64 -12.10 -4.63 13.49
C PHE A 64 -12.76 -3.29 13.12
N VAL A 65 -13.73 -3.26 12.19
CA VAL A 65 -14.51 -2.05 11.87
C VAL A 65 -15.16 -1.47 13.13
N ASN A 66 -15.74 -2.32 13.97
CA ASN A 66 -16.35 -1.93 15.24
C ASN A 66 -15.29 -1.44 16.24
N THR A 67 -14.12 -2.10 16.28
CA THR A 67 -13.01 -1.65 17.13
C THR A 67 -12.51 -0.27 16.72
N PHE A 68 -12.41 0.00 15.42
CA PHE A 68 -12.04 1.30 14.88
C PHE A 68 -13.09 2.38 15.23
N GLU A 69 -14.38 2.06 15.08
CA GLU A 69 -15.47 2.95 15.51
C GLU A 69 -15.35 3.33 16.98
N GLN A 70 -15.16 2.32 17.85
CA GLN A 70 -15.03 2.55 19.29
C GLN A 70 -13.79 3.38 19.64
N PHE A 71 -12.70 3.23 18.88
CA PHE A 71 -11.53 4.10 19.00
C PHE A 71 -11.88 5.56 18.69
N LEU A 72 -12.54 5.81 17.56
CA LEU A 72 -12.95 7.16 17.18
C LEU A 72 -13.84 7.79 18.26
N ILE A 73 -14.90 7.08 18.68
CA ILE A 73 -15.88 7.59 19.66
C ILE A 73 -15.23 7.89 21.01
N ARG A 74 -14.29 7.05 21.46
CA ARG A 74 -13.74 7.13 22.83
C ARG A 74 -12.46 7.94 22.94
N SER A 75 -11.75 8.16 21.84
CA SER A 75 -10.38 8.69 21.90
C SER A 75 -10.10 9.83 20.93
N VAL A 76 -11.02 10.14 20.02
CA VAL A 76 -10.84 11.23 19.05
C VAL A 76 -12.01 12.20 19.19
N SER A 77 -11.75 13.40 19.69
CA SER A 77 -12.74 14.49 19.65
C SER A 77 -12.77 15.16 18.27
N ALA A 78 -13.77 15.99 18.00
CA ALA A 78 -13.80 16.80 16.77
C ALA A 78 -12.57 17.72 16.63
N GLN A 79 -12.05 18.23 17.75
CA GLN A 79 -10.82 19.02 17.76
C GLN A 79 -9.60 18.14 17.45
N ASP A 80 -9.51 16.94 18.03
CA ASP A 80 -8.43 16.01 17.71
C ASP A 80 -8.46 15.65 16.22
N MET A 81 -9.64 15.35 15.67
CA MET A 81 -9.82 15.01 14.26
C MET A 81 -9.35 16.16 13.34
N ALA A 82 -9.68 17.41 13.66
CA ALA A 82 -9.24 18.57 12.88
C ALA A 82 -7.70 18.73 12.84
N GLU A 83 -6.97 18.16 13.80
CA GLU A 83 -5.51 18.20 13.85
C GLU A 83 -4.84 16.99 13.19
N ILE A 84 -5.50 15.81 13.17
CA ILE A 84 -4.89 14.56 12.67
C ILE A 84 -5.37 14.17 11.27
N ALA A 85 -6.54 14.65 10.85
CA ALA A 85 -7.12 14.35 9.55
C ALA A 85 -6.17 14.76 8.40
N PRO A 86 -6.19 14.04 7.27
CA PRO A 86 -7.02 12.85 7.02
C PRO A 86 -6.44 11.57 7.64
N ILE A 87 -7.30 10.71 8.19
CA ILE A 87 -6.94 9.35 8.63
C ILE A 87 -7.76 8.32 7.87
N GLY A 88 -7.41 7.04 7.97
CA GLY A 88 -8.21 5.99 7.36
C GLY A 88 -8.14 4.67 8.09
N ILE A 89 -9.18 3.87 7.92
CA ILE A 89 -9.16 2.44 8.22
C ILE A 89 -8.64 1.74 6.96
N SER A 90 -7.61 0.90 7.11
CA SER A 90 -7.07 0.12 6.00
C SER A 90 -7.06 -1.36 6.34
N PHE A 91 -7.26 -2.18 5.31
CA PHE A 91 -7.13 -3.63 5.40
C PHE A 91 -5.94 -4.08 4.54
N ASP A 92 -4.96 -4.69 5.18
CA ASP A 92 -3.86 -5.42 4.54
C ASP A 92 -4.04 -6.89 4.89
N VAL A 93 -4.95 -7.51 4.16
CA VAL A 93 -5.39 -8.88 4.38
C VAL A 93 -5.32 -9.63 3.07
N GLU A 94 -5.00 -10.92 3.12
CA GLU A 94 -4.90 -11.77 1.93
C GLU A 94 -5.67 -13.07 2.17
N HIS A 95 -6.15 -13.69 1.10
CA HIS A 95 -6.84 -14.99 1.13
C HIS A 95 -8.11 -15.06 2.00
N VAL A 96 -8.76 -13.91 2.21
CA VAL A 96 -10.04 -13.82 2.92
C VAL A 96 -11.20 -14.05 1.94
N PRO A 97 -12.26 -14.79 2.31
CA PRO A 97 -13.43 -14.94 1.44
C PRO A 97 -14.08 -13.60 1.07
N ASP A 98 -14.42 -13.41 -0.20
CA ASP A 98 -14.89 -12.14 -0.79
C ASP A 98 -16.07 -11.50 -0.06
N ASN A 99 -16.96 -12.31 0.54
CA ASN A 99 -18.12 -11.80 1.29
C ASN A 99 -17.70 -10.96 2.50
N TYR A 100 -16.56 -11.27 3.13
CA TYR A 100 -16.05 -10.49 4.25
C TYR A 100 -15.40 -9.19 3.78
N TYR A 101 -14.75 -9.16 2.61
CA TYR A 101 -14.29 -7.91 2.01
C TYR A 101 -15.44 -6.95 1.76
N LEU A 102 -16.50 -7.41 1.08
CA LEU A 102 -17.67 -6.58 0.83
C LEU A 102 -18.24 -6.05 2.15
N GLN A 103 -18.44 -6.94 3.14
CA GLN A 103 -18.99 -6.56 4.43
C GLN A 103 -18.10 -5.54 5.16
N ALA A 104 -16.79 -5.77 5.26
CA ALA A 104 -15.89 -4.87 5.99
C ALA A 104 -15.81 -3.50 5.32
N LEU A 105 -15.75 -3.45 3.98
CA LEU A 105 -15.71 -2.20 3.22
C LEU A 105 -17.02 -1.42 3.37
N THR A 106 -18.19 -2.03 3.16
CA THR A 106 -19.47 -1.34 3.30
C THR A 106 -19.74 -0.92 4.74
N SER A 107 -19.43 -1.79 5.72
CA SER A 107 -19.57 -1.45 7.15
C SER A 107 -18.65 -0.29 7.54
N SER A 108 -17.44 -0.21 6.97
CA SER A 108 -16.53 0.93 7.19
C SER A 108 -17.12 2.22 6.67
N ARG A 109 -17.78 2.19 5.50
CA ARG A 109 -18.44 3.37 4.92
C ARG A 109 -19.62 3.83 5.75
N GLU A 110 -20.47 2.91 6.20
CA GLU A 110 -21.59 3.19 7.10
C GLU A 110 -21.11 3.75 8.44
N MET A 111 -20.09 3.13 9.04
CA MET A 111 -19.43 3.60 10.25
C MET A 111 -18.91 5.02 10.08
N ILE A 112 -18.19 5.32 9.00
CA ILE A 112 -17.65 6.67 8.72
C ILE A 112 -18.77 7.70 8.64
N ALA A 113 -19.88 7.39 7.96
CA ALA A 113 -21.02 8.31 7.88
C ALA A 113 -21.60 8.60 9.28
N ASN A 114 -21.84 7.55 10.06
CA ASN A 114 -22.42 7.65 11.40
C ASN A 114 -21.51 8.42 12.37
N VAL A 115 -20.21 8.11 12.43
CA VAL A 115 -19.28 8.79 13.34
C VAL A 115 -19.00 10.22 12.88
N THR A 116 -18.94 10.50 11.58
CA THR A 116 -18.73 11.87 11.08
C THR A 116 -19.88 12.78 11.50
N GLU A 117 -21.12 12.32 11.32
CA GLU A 117 -22.31 13.06 11.76
C GLU A 117 -22.37 13.15 13.30
N GLY A 118 -22.27 12.02 14.00
CA GLY A 118 -22.46 11.94 15.45
C GLY A 118 -21.37 12.65 16.26
N MET A 119 -20.12 12.67 15.77
CA MET A 119 -19.00 13.32 16.44
C MET A 119 -18.73 14.74 15.95
N GLY A 120 -19.39 15.18 14.86
CA GLY A 120 -19.19 16.49 14.26
C GLY A 120 -17.84 16.64 13.56
N TYR A 121 -17.34 15.55 12.95
CA TYR A 121 -16.12 15.63 12.14
C TYR A 121 -16.37 16.37 10.82
N LEU A 122 -15.34 16.99 10.28
CA LEU A 122 -15.43 17.60 8.96
C LEU A 122 -15.58 16.52 7.87
N PRO A 123 -16.28 16.80 6.77
CA PRO A 123 -16.32 15.90 5.62
C PRO A 123 -14.89 15.56 5.14
N ASN A 124 -14.70 14.35 4.61
CA ASN A 124 -13.41 13.85 4.12
C ASN A 124 -12.30 13.80 5.20
N SER A 125 -12.65 13.61 6.47
CA SER A 125 -11.66 13.39 7.54
C SER A 125 -11.22 11.93 7.66
N ILE A 126 -12.07 10.99 7.22
CA ILE A 126 -11.87 9.55 7.37
C ILE A 126 -12.11 8.84 6.03
N PHE A 127 -11.21 7.93 5.68
CA PHE A 127 -11.22 7.17 4.43
C PHE A 127 -11.16 5.66 4.65
N VAL A 128 -11.51 4.89 3.62
CA VAL A 128 -11.40 3.43 3.59
C VAL A 128 -10.32 3.02 2.60
N GLY A 129 -9.39 2.19 3.02
CA GLY A 129 -8.33 1.62 2.21
C GLY A 129 -8.38 0.10 2.25
N SER A 130 -7.94 -0.55 1.17
CA SER A 130 -7.71 -1.99 1.15
C SER A 130 -6.61 -2.31 0.17
N THR A 131 -5.87 -3.36 0.47
CA THR A 131 -5.01 -4.02 -0.51
C THR A 131 -5.86 -4.69 -1.58
N ILE A 132 -5.31 -4.77 -2.79
CA ILE A 132 -5.70 -5.73 -3.82
C ILE A 132 -4.55 -6.74 -3.83
N GLU A 133 -4.85 -7.97 -3.44
CA GLU A 133 -3.85 -9.03 -3.41
C GLU A 133 -3.27 -9.31 -4.79
N GLY A 134 -2.03 -9.79 -4.80
CA GLY A 134 -1.37 -10.16 -6.05
C GLY A 134 -1.88 -11.48 -6.65
N GLU A 135 -2.60 -12.29 -5.89
CA GLU A 135 -3.21 -13.53 -6.39
C GLU A 135 -4.53 -13.27 -7.13
N PRO A 136 -4.96 -14.19 -8.03
CA PRO A 136 -6.21 -14.02 -8.76
C PRO A 136 -7.44 -13.93 -7.83
N ASN A 137 -8.01 -12.73 -7.73
CA ASN A 137 -9.26 -12.46 -7.03
C ASN A 137 -9.99 -11.22 -7.61
N GLN A 138 -10.69 -11.44 -8.73
CA GLN A 138 -11.45 -10.39 -9.42
C GLN A 138 -12.60 -9.82 -8.57
N GLN A 139 -13.21 -10.65 -7.74
CA GLN A 139 -14.40 -10.28 -6.99
C GLN A 139 -14.04 -9.36 -5.81
N GLU A 140 -13.01 -9.71 -5.04
CA GLU A 140 -12.40 -8.82 -4.05
C GLU A 140 -12.00 -7.49 -4.71
N THR A 141 -11.25 -7.55 -5.80
CA THR A 141 -10.77 -6.35 -6.50
C THR A 141 -11.94 -5.44 -6.89
N THR A 142 -13.04 -6.02 -7.39
CA THR A 142 -14.26 -5.27 -7.70
C THR A 142 -14.84 -4.60 -6.45
N TYR A 143 -14.93 -5.32 -5.33
CA TYR A 143 -15.44 -4.75 -4.08
C TYR A 143 -14.55 -3.62 -3.56
N VAL A 144 -13.23 -3.78 -3.60
CA VAL A 144 -12.27 -2.73 -3.23
C VAL A 144 -12.47 -1.50 -4.11
N MET A 145 -12.47 -1.66 -5.43
CA MET A 145 -12.58 -0.52 -6.36
C MET A 145 -13.92 0.23 -6.25
N GLN A 146 -15.00 -0.46 -5.89
CA GLN A 146 -16.33 0.15 -5.73
C GLN A 146 -16.54 0.81 -4.35
N ASN A 147 -15.93 0.28 -3.29
CA ASN A 147 -16.30 0.65 -1.92
C ASN A 147 -15.18 1.33 -1.13
N ALA A 148 -13.92 1.17 -1.51
CA ALA A 148 -12.79 1.85 -0.88
C ALA A 148 -12.53 3.23 -1.51
N ASP A 149 -11.84 4.09 -0.79
CA ASP A 149 -11.26 5.33 -1.30
C ASP A 149 -9.83 5.09 -1.85
N ARG A 150 -9.10 4.12 -1.28
CA ARG A 150 -7.79 3.64 -1.76
C ARG A 150 -7.77 2.16 -2.06
N ALA A 151 -7.08 1.80 -3.15
CA ALA A 151 -6.73 0.44 -3.51
C ALA A 151 -5.21 0.31 -3.61
N LEU A 152 -4.60 -0.41 -2.67
CA LEU A 152 -3.16 -0.65 -2.65
C LEU A 152 -2.87 -1.92 -3.46
N MET A 153 -2.46 -1.74 -4.72
CA MET A 153 -2.35 -2.81 -5.70
C MET A 153 -1.00 -3.50 -5.62
N MET A 154 -0.97 -4.77 -5.19
CA MET A 154 0.26 -5.54 -5.00
C MET A 154 0.78 -6.14 -6.31
N LEU A 155 1.78 -5.51 -6.91
CA LEU A 155 2.41 -6.02 -8.14
C LEU A 155 3.38 -7.16 -7.86
N TYR A 156 3.87 -7.31 -6.65
CA TYR A 156 5.04 -8.12 -6.34
C TYR A 156 4.81 -9.62 -6.10
N ARG A 157 3.60 -10.17 -6.35
CA ARG A 157 3.42 -11.63 -6.28
C ARG A 157 3.64 -12.32 -7.63
N ASN A 158 4.11 -13.56 -7.50
CA ASN A 158 5.19 -14.10 -8.29
C ASN A 158 4.77 -15.09 -9.39
N SER A 159 3.48 -15.43 -9.49
CA SER A 159 2.98 -16.23 -10.60
C SER A 159 1.51 -15.95 -10.86
N VAL A 160 1.20 -15.57 -12.10
CA VAL A 160 -0.17 -15.62 -12.62
C VAL A 160 -0.35 -16.99 -13.25
N ASN A 161 -1.18 -17.84 -12.66
CA ASN A 161 -1.56 -19.14 -13.23
C ASN A 161 -0.37 -20.08 -13.56
N GLY A 162 0.73 -20.00 -12.82
CA GLY A 162 1.92 -20.84 -13.05
C GLY A 162 2.75 -20.48 -14.29
N THR A 163 2.45 -19.34 -14.94
CA THR A 163 3.25 -18.77 -16.03
C THR A 163 3.97 -17.54 -15.49
N ASN A 164 5.29 -17.50 -15.65
CA ASN A 164 6.09 -16.35 -15.30
C ASN A 164 5.78 -15.23 -16.31
N ASN A 165 5.00 -14.22 -15.91
CA ASN A 165 4.91 -12.98 -16.67
C ASN A 165 6.17 -12.17 -16.35
N ASP A 166 6.91 -11.79 -17.40
CA ASP A 166 8.26 -11.24 -17.28
C ASP A 166 8.24 -9.74 -16.95
N GLY A 167 8.15 -9.35 -15.67
CA GLY A 167 8.45 -7.98 -15.21
C GLY A 167 7.24 -7.12 -14.79
N LEU A 168 7.52 -5.88 -14.37
CA LEU A 168 6.53 -4.97 -13.78
C LEU A 168 5.42 -4.54 -14.76
N LEU A 169 5.74 -4.36 -16.04
CA LEU A 169 4.78 -3.88 -17.04
C LEU A 169 3.74 -4.94 -17.39
N GLU A 170 4.19 -6.16 -17.67
CA GLU A 170 3.37 -7.34 -17.96
C GLU A 170 2.49 -7.67 -16.75
N ARG A 171 3.05 -7.51 -15.55
CA ARG A 171 2.32 -7.68 -14.31
C ARG A 171 1.24 -6.62 -14.14
N MET A 172 1.55 -5.34 -14.38
CA MET A 172 0.56 -4.27 -14.36
C MET A 172 -0.54 -4.50 -15.41
N GLN A 173 -0.18 -4.94 -16.62
CA GLN A 173 -1.14 -5.29 -17.65
C GLN A 173 -2.14 -6.32 -17.12
N TRP A 174 -1.65 -7.42 -16.56
CA TRP A 174 -2.51 -8.44 -15.94
C TRP A 174 -3.36 -7.88 -14.79
N MET A 175 -2.78 -7.06 -13.90
CA MET A 175 -3.54 -6.45 -12.80
C MET A 175 -4.71 -5.60 -13.33
N MET A 176 -4.53 -4.91 -14.45
CA MET A 176 -5.56 -4.06 -15.02
C MET A 176 -6.57 -4.80 -15.91
N THR A 177 -6.15 -5.83 -16.65
CA THR A 177 -7.02 -6.53 -17.61
C THR A 177 -7.72 -7.75 -17.03
N ASP A 178 -7.06 -8.46 -16.11
CA ASP A 178 -7.52 -9.76 -15.61
C ASP A 178 -7.89 -9.73 -14.13
N GLN A 179 -7.21 -8.94 -13.30
CA GLN A 179 -7.55 -8.81 -11.88
C GLN A 179 -8.62 -7.72 -11.67
N CYS A 180 -8.38 -6.49 -12.15
CA CYS A 180 -9.36 -5.41 -12.12
C CYS A 180 -10.15 -5.29 -13.42
N VAL A 181 -10.91 -6.34 -13.78
CA VAL A 181 -11.75 -6.32 -15.00
C VAL A 181 -12.65 -5.07 -15.05
N VAL A 182 -13.20 -4.64 -13.91
CA VAL A 182 -14.05 -3.43 -13.83
C VAL A 182 -13.30 -2.12 -14.13
N CYS A 183 -11.97 -2.09 -14.02
CA CYS A 183 -11.15 -0.92 -14.33
C CYS A 183 -11.08 -0.64 -15.84
N THR A 184 -11.30 -1.65 -16.68
CA THR A 184 -11.16 -1.55 -18.14
C THR A 184 -12.49 -1.68 -18.90
N GLN A 185 -13.59 -2.01 -18.21
CA GLN A 185 -14.93 -2.14 -18.76
C GLN A 185 -15.79 -0.89 -18.49
N PRO A 186 -16.84 -0.61 -19.29
CA PRO A 186 -17.74 0.52 -19.07
C PRO A 186 -18.29 0.57 -17.63
N GLY A 187 -18.31 1.76 -17.01
CA GLY A 187 -18.65 1.95 -15.60
C GLY A 187 -17.42 2.15 -14.70
N TRP A 188 -16.20 2.06 -15.26
CA TRP A 188 -14.96 2.40 -14.56
C TRP A 188 -14.97 3.85 -14.02
N GLU A 189 -15.73 4.74 -14.65
CA GLU A 189 -15.91 6.14 -14.25
C GLU A 189 -16.58 6.29 -12.87
N ASP A 190 -17.41 5.31 -12.48
CA ASP A 190 -18.14 5.27 -11.22
C ASP A 190 -17.35 4.60 -10.09
N LEU A 191 -16.19 4.02 -10.40
CA LEU A 191 -15.30 3.45 -9.38
C LEU A 191 -14.81 4.55 -8.44
N ARG A 192 -14.76 4.19 -7.17
CA ARG A 192 -14.46 5.10 -6.06
C ARG A 192 -12.98 5.11 -5.75
N ALA A 193 -12.37 3.92 -5.69
CA ALA A 193 -11.02 3.79 -5.20
C ALA A 193 -10.03 4.38 -6.20
N LYS A 194 -9.01 5.02 -5.64
CA LYS A 194 -7.81 5.39 -6.37
C LYS A 194 -6.71 4.36 -6.11
N ILE A 195 -6.07 3.90 -7.17
CA ILE A 195 -5.03 2.89 -7.16
C ILE A 195 -3.69 3.54 -6.79
N THR A 196 -3.01 2.91 -5.83
CA THR A 196 -1.61 3.12 -5.49
C THR A 196 -0.87 1.83 -5.86
N ILE A 197 0.20 1.96 -6.64
CA ILE A 197 1.00 0.84 -7.16
C ILE A 197 1.99 0.43 -6.06
N MET A 198 1.84 -0.79 -5.54
CA MET A 198 2.74 -1.32 -4.52
C MET A 198 3.70 -2.34 -5.13
N VAL A 199 4.99 -2.09 -4.94
CA VAL A 199 6.08 -3.00 -5.30
C VAL A 199 6.78 -3.49 -4.04
N GLU A 200 7.64 -4.50 -4.17
CA GLU A 200 8.35 -5.11 -3.04
C GLU A 200 9.82 -4.70 -3.01
N GLY A 201 10.29 -4.34 -1.82
CA GLY A 201 11.69 -4.03 -1.53
C GLY A 201 12.46 -5.21 -0.93
N SER A 202 11.77 -6.28 -0.52
CA SER A 202 12.35 -7.48 0.09
C SER A 202 13.14 -8.34 -0.89
N CYS A 203 14.26 -8.87 -0.44
CA CYS A 203 14.98 -9.96 -1.11
C CYS A 203 14.34 -11.34 -0.84
N GLU A 204 13.44 -11.42 0.15
CA GLU A 204 12.86 -12.67 0.66
C GLU A 204 11.47 -12.95 0.07
N MET A 205 11.29 -12.68 -1.22
CA MET A 205 10.00 -12.86 -1.89
C MET A 205 9.71 -14.30 -2.34
N GLY A 206 10.74 -15.14 -2.36
CA GLY A 206 10.74 -16.40 -3.09
C GLY A 206 10.50 -16.22 -4.59
N ASN A 207 10.14 -17.32 -5.27
CA ASN A 207 10.11 -17.51 -6.72
C ASN A 207 9.74 -16.29 -7.57
N GLY A 208 10.66 -15.58 -8.21
CA GLY A 208 10.33 -14.44 -9.11
C GLY A 208 10.70 -13.09 -8.53
N CYS A 209 11.39 -13.11 -7.39
CA CYS A 209 12.08 -11.98 -6.80
C CYS A 209 12.87 -11.17 -7.84
N GLY A 210 13.64 -11.82 -8.73
CA GLY A 210 14.47 -11.15 -9.74
C GLY A 210 13.72 -10.31 -10.77
N LYS A 211 12.39 -10.47 -10.86
CA LYS A 211 11.54 -9.82 -11.87
C LYS A 211 10.67 -8.71 -11.31
N LEU A 212 10.26 -8.82 -10.05
CA LEU A 212 9.25 -7.96 -9.43
C LEU A 212 9.76 -7.27 -8.15
N SER A 213 10.89 -7.72 -7.58
CA SER A 213 11.53 -7.09 -6.43
C SER A 213 12.46 -5.96 -6.83
N MET A 214 12.41 -4.86 -6.09
CA MET A 214 13.43 -3.82 -6.13
C MET A 214 14.75 -4.29 -5.50
N CYS A 215 14.76 -5.32 -4.63
CA CYS A 215 16.01 -5.89 -4.11
C CYS A 215 16.89 -6.50 -5.20
N ALA A 216 16.34 -6.92 -6.34
CA ALA A 216 17.09 -7.53 -7.43
C ALA A 216 18.23 -6.64 -7.98
N TYR A 217 18.26 -5.35 -7.64
CA TYR A 217 19.40 -4.47 -7.86
C TYR A 217 20.65 -4.94 -7.08
N ASP A 218 21.86 -4.70 -7.58
CA ASP A 218 23.09 -4.95 -6.82
C ASP A 218 24.17 -3.97 -7.23
N THR A 219 24.48 -3.11 -6.29
CA THR A 219 25.41 -2.00 -6.38
C THR A 219 26.86 -2.45 -6.66
N SER A 220 27.23 -3.70 -6.32
CA SER A 220 28.55 -4.22 -6.65
C SER A 220 28.72 -4.49 -8.16
N LYS A 221 27.61 -4.74 -8.86
CA LYS A 221 27.54 -5.02 -10.30
C LYS A 221 27.08 -3.81 -11.11
N TYR A 222 26.21 -2.98 -10.54
CA TYR A 222 25.71 -1.72 -11.09
C TYR A 222 26.18 -0.58 -10.19
N PRO A 223 27.44 -0.14 -10.33
CA PRO A 223 28.10 0.73 -9.36
C PRO A 223 27.66 2.19 -9.45
N ASP A 224 26.54 2.49 -10.12
CA ASP A 224 26.02 3.85 -10.21
C ASP A 224 25.30 4.18 -8.89
N PRO A 225 25.94 4.92 -7.97
CA PRO A 225 25.47 5.10 -6.61
C PRO A 225 24.57 6.33 -6.47
N ASP A 226 24.20 6.96 -7.60
CA ASP A 226 23.30 8.09 -7.64
C ASP A 226 21.88 7.57 -7.32
N GLY A 227 21.65 7.43 -6.02
CA GLY A 227 20.37 7.19 -5.38
C GLY A 227 19.79 5.80 -5.63
N GLY A 228 19.92 4.91 -4.65
CA GLY A 228 19.06 3.72 -4.61
C GLY A 228 17.55 4.00 -4.70
N ILE A 229 17.17 5.18 -4.23
CA ILE A 229 15.83 5.74 -4.39
C ILE A 229 15.54 6.18 -5.84
N GLU A 230 16.52 6.70 -6.56
CA GLU A 230 16.42 7.11 -7.96
C GLU A 230 16.21 5.89 -8.85
N TYR A 231 16.92 4.78 -8.61
CA TYR A 231 16.65 3.50 -9.28
C TYR A 231 15.19 3.07 -9.15
N VAL A 232 14.68 3.01 -7.92
CA VAL A 232 13.28 2.61 -7.66
C VAL A 232 12.32 3.57 -8.35
N TRP A 233 12.57 4.88 -8.24
CA TRP A 233 11.76 5.92 -8.87
C TRP A 233 11.71 5.74 -10.38
N ASP A 234 12.86 5.56 -11.02
CA ASP A 234 12.97 5.40 -12.48
C ASP A 234 12.24 4.13 -12.95
N GLN A 235 12.34 3.01 -12.22
CA GLN A 235 11.58 1.80 -12.57
C GLN A 235 10.06 2.02 -12.50
N LEU A 236 9.59 2.78 -11.52
CA LEU A 236 8.17 3.07 -11.33
C LEU A 236 7.63 4.10 -12.34
N GLU A 237 8.43 5.13 -12.65
CA GLU A 237 8.11 6.12 -13.69
C GLU A 237 8.14 5.49 -15.08
N ASP A 238 9.10 4.61 -15.37
CA ASP A 238 9.13 3.87 -16.62
C ASP A 238 7.86 3.02 -16.77
N LEU A 239 7.47 2.29 -15.72
CA LEU A 239 6.22 1.54 -15.70
C LEU A 239 5.02 2.42 -16.05
N THR A 240 4.82 3.55 -15.35
CA THR A 240 3.63 4.38 -15.52
C THR A 240 3.63 5.16 -16.83
N SER A 241 4.80 5.60 -17.29
CA SER A 241 4.96 6.25 -18.59
C SER A 241 4.58 5.34 -19.76
N LEU A 242 4.70 4.01 -19.58
CA LEU A 242 4.36 3.00 -20.58
C LEU A 242 2.90 2.55 -20.54
N MET A 243 2.17 2.74 -19.44
CA MET A 243 0.79 2.22 -19.29
C MET A 243 -0.18 2.72 -20.37
N VAL A 244 -0.12 4.02 -20.70
CA VAL A 244 -0.98 4.61 -21.74
C VAL A 244 -0.48 4.28 -23.15
N PRO A 245 0.81 4.47 -23.51
CA PRO A 245 1.31 4.15 -24.84
C PRO A 245 1.16 2.68 -25.25
N THR A 246 1.24 1.76 -24.29
CA THR A 246 1.08 0.31 -24.52
C THR A 246 -0.38 -0.14 -24.52
N GLY A 247 -1.31 0.74 -24.17
CA GLY A 247 -2.74 0.46 -24.20
C GLY A 247 -3.26 -0.35 -23.01
N ILE A 248 -2.53 -0.41 -21.90
CA ILE A 248 -3.01 -1.02 -20.64
C ILE A 248 -4.23 -0.25 -20.13
N VAL A 249 -4.16 1.08 -20.18
CA VAL A 249 -5.26 2.00 -19.86
C VAL A 249 -5.27 3.18 -20.85
N THR A 250 -6.40 3.84 -21.00
CA THR A 250 -6.45 5.16 -21.65
C THR A 250 -5.91 6.25 -20.73
N GLN A 251 -5.58 7.43 -21.28
CA GLN A 251 -5.19 8.57 -20.45
C GLN A 251 -6.28 8.97 -19.44
N GLU A 252 -7.55 8.84 -19.82
CA GLU A 252 -8.68 9.17 -18.95
C GLU A 252 -8.80 8.18 -17.79
N GLN A 253 -8.69 6.87 -18.09
CA GLN A 253 -8.61 5.81 -17.09
C GLN A 253 -7.42 6.00 -16.17
N TYR A 254 -6.24 6.33 -16.69
CA TYR A 254 -5.05 6.57 -15.87
C TYR A 254 -5.29 7.72 -14.86
N ASN A 255 -5.76 8.88 -15.34
CA ASN A 255 -6.00 10.04 -14.48
C ASN A 255 -7.13 9.81 -13.45
N LYS A 256 -8.13 9.00 -13.79
CA LYS A 256 -9.28 8.70 -12.92
C LYS A 256 -9.00 7.57 -11.93
N LEU A 257 -8.31 6.52 -12.33
CA LEU A 257 -8.12 5.35 -11.49
C LEU A 257 -6.89 5.48 -10.61
N PHE A 258 -5.84 6.18 -11.04
CA PHE A 258 -4.60 6.28 -10.27
C PHE A 258 -4.49 7.59 -9.48
N ASP A 259 -3.63 7.58 -8.47
CA ASP A 259 -3.33 8.76 -7.64
C ASP A 259 -2.25 9.69 -8.19
N VAL A 260 -2.42 10.12 -9.44
CA VAL A 260 -1.38 10.86 -10.17
C VAL A 260 -0.90 12.14 -9.48
N ASN A 261 -1.69 12.71 -8.56
CA ASN A 261 -1.35 13.93 -7.81
C ASN A 261 -1.12 13.67 -6.30
N GLY A 262 -1.14 12.41 -5.86
CA GLY A 262 -0.99 12.01 -4.47
C GLY A 262 0.05 10.89 -4.32
N THR A 263 -0.31 9.82 -3.61
CA THR A 263 0.54 8.65 -3.39
C THR A 263 0.33 7.62 -4.50
N LEU A 264 1.04 7.82 -5.62
CA LEU A 264 0.99 6.91 -6.76
C LEU A 264 1.72 5.58 -6.51
N TYR A 265 2.79 5.62 -5.72
CA TYR A 265 3.66 4.47 -5.46
C TYR A 265 3.76 4.16 -3.97
N ALA A 266 3.86 2.87 -3.67
CA ALA A 266 4.16 2.34 -2.34
C ALA A 266 5.19 1.22 -2.46
N ILE A 267 5.99 1.05 -1.42
CA ILE A 267 7.05 0.04 -1.42
C ILE A 267 6.95 -0.77 -0.13
N HIS A 268 6.60 -2.03 -0.30
CA HIS A 268 6.58 -3.02 0.77
C HIS A 268 8.01 -3.34 1.23
N ASN A 269 8.14 -3.70 2.51
CA ASN A 269 9.39 -4.06 3.16
C ASN A 269 10.63 -3.25 2.70
N TRP A 270 10.63 -1.96 3.04
CA TRP A 270 11.64 -0.98 2.61
C TRP A 270 13.05 -1.20 3.20
N GLU A 271 13.29 -2.27 3.95
CA GLU A 271 14.50 -2.45 4.74
C GLU A 271 15.79 -2.46 3.90
N TRP A 272 15.77 -3.06 2.71
CA TRP A 272 16.93 -3.20 1.82
C TRP A 272 17.22 -1.96 0.99
N SER A 273 16.28 -1.01 0.90
CA SER A 273 16.45 0.23 0.14
C SER A 273 17.70 1.03 0.56
N ARG A 274 18.09 0.94 1.84
CA ARG A 274 19.30 1.58 2.38
C ARG A 274 20.60 1.01 1.79
N CYS A 275 20.56 -0.22 1.28
CA CYS A 275 21.71 -0.91 0.68
C CYS A 275 21.94 -0.49 -0.78
N PHE A 276 20.91 0.08 -1.42
CA PHE A 276 20.96 0.50 -2.82
C PHE A 276 21.88 1.72 -3.04
N TYR A 277 22.33 2.40 -1.98
CA TYR A 277 23.32 3.49 -2.03
C TYR A 277 24.77 3.00 -2.11
N GLY A 278 24.99 1.68 -2.08
CA GLY A 278 26.29 1.04 -2.28
C GLY A 278 27.12 0.84 -1.00
N ASP A 279 28.06 -0.10 -1.10
CA ASP A 279 28.90 -0.55 0.02
C ASP A 279 29.63 0.59 0.74
N PRO A 280 30.20 1.61 0.05
CA PRO A 280 30.86 2.71 0.74
C PRO A 280 29.91 3.47 1.67
N PHE A 281 28.68 3.73 1.23
CA PHE A 281 27.65 4.38 2.04
C PHE A 281 27.21 3.47 3.20
N SER A 282 26.94 2.20 2.92
CA SER A 282 26.58 1.22 3.94
C SER A 282 27.66 1.05 5.01
N GLN A 283 28.95 1.04 4.64
CA GLN A 283 30.07 1.02 5.59
C GLN A 283 30.11 2.29 6.44
N GLN A 284 29.94 3.46 5.84
CA GLN A 284 29.91 4.75 6.56
C GLN A 284 28.76 4.80 7.57
N MET A 285 27.59 4.27 7.21
CA MET A 285 26.40 4.24 8.06
C MET A 285 26.35 3.04 9.02
N ASN A 286 27.34 2.16 8.96
CA ASN A 286 27.42 0.91 9.73
C ASN A 286 26.21 -0.01 9.51
N TYR A 287 25.71 -0.09 8.27
CA TYR A 287 24.68 -1.04 7.85
C TYR A 287 25.32 -2.39 7.51
N THR A 288 25.67 -3.16 8.54
CA THR A 288 26.36 -4.44 8.41
C THR A 288 25.62 -5.45 7.55
N ASP A 289 24.28 -5.47 7.62
CA ASP A 289 23.45 -6.40 6.85
C ASP A 289 23.50 -6.12 5.34
N CYS A 290 23.71 -4.86 4.94
CA CYS A 290 23.93 -4.52 3.52
C CYS A 290 25.25 -5.08 3.01
N ILE A 291 26.29 -5.07 3.83
CA ILE A 291 27.62 -5.56 3.43
C ILE A 291 27.67 -7.09 3.43
N GLN A 292 26.96 -7.72 4.38
CA GLN A 292 27.07 -9.16 4.63
C GLN A 292 26.00 -9.99 3.89
N ASN A 293 24.76 -9.53 3.90
CA ASN A 293 23.61 -10.33 3.48
C ASN A 293 23.05 -9.87 2.14
N TYR A 294 22.88 -8.54 1.96
CA TYR A 294 22.20 -7.99 0.79
C TYR A 294 22.75 -8.48 -0.56
N HIS A 295 24.07 -8.52 -0.77
CA HIS A 295 24.59 -9.01 -2.07
C HIS A 295 24.30 -10.48 -2.33
N LEU A 296 24.29 -11.31 -1.28
CA LEU A 296 23.94 -12.72 -1.38
C LEU A 296 22.45 -12.87 -1.68
N ASP A 297 21.61 -12.15 -0.94
CA ASP A 297 20.15 -12.23 -1.05
C ASP A 297 19.68 -11.65 -2.39
N ALA A 298 20.21 -10.50 -2.80
CA ALA A 298 19.97 -9.89 -4.11
C ALA A 298 20.46 -10.80 -5.26
N THR A 299 21.59 -11.49 -5.08
CA THR A 299 22.06 -12.47 -6.07
C THR A 299 21.11 -13.66 -6.16
N SER A 300 20.68 -14.22 -5.03
CA SER A 300 19.70 -15.31 -4.99
C SER A 300 18.41 -14.88 -5.68
N CYS A 301 17.88 -13.71 -5.29
CA CYS A 301 16.69 -13.08 -5.85
C CYS A 301 16.76 -12.98 -7.38
N ARG A 302 17.86 -12.48 -7.94
CA ARG A 302 18.07 -12.38 -9.40
C ARG A 302 18.15 -13.72 -10.14
N THR A 303 18.53 -14.79 -9.45
CA THR A 303 18.72 -16.11 -10.06
C THR A 303 17.46 -16.96 -10.11
N GLU A 304 16.37 -16.50 -9.48
CA GLU A 304 15.03 -17.10 -9.56
C GLU A 304 14.26 -16.67 -10.82
#